data_AF-A0A2I0QHC2-F1
#
_entry.id   AF-A0A2I0QHC2-F1
#
_cell.length_a   1.000
_cell.length_b   1.000
_cell.length_c   1.000
_cell.angle_alpha   90.00
_cell.angle_beta   90.00
_cell.angle_gamma   90.00
#
_symmetry.space_group_name_H-M   'P 1'
#
loop_
_entity.id
_entity.type
_entity.pdbx_description
1 polymer ?
#
loop_
_entity_poly.entity_id
_entity_poly.type
_entity_poly.pdbx_seq_one_letter_code
_entity_poly.pdbx_strand_id
1 'polypeptide(L)'
;MVLNGFAELFLGCINSFPESREEYLNDKRYFKEKLTKYMIALKEKLEVKIKLKAFLSMSLFNGGEVNYLTIKEHDGTFHIFKNNEVINILSDNIVAENSKARQDNQFNNQKVVFKYDDVAIGEIEMRNDSNVHYRQVKFWLGRDKTFSLLTKNINKKEEMCSRIFVYGQAIKTFT
;
A
#
# COMPACT_ATOMS: atom_id res chain seq x y z
N MET A 1 17.01 12.72 4.11
CA MET A 1 16.64 11.30 3.90
C MET A 1 15.44 11.23 2.96
N VAL A 2 15.34 10.25 2.06
CA VAL A 2 14.26 10.17 1.03
C VAL A 2 12.86 10.12 1.65
N LEU A 3 12.74 9.60 2.87
CA LEU A 3 11.47 9.47 3.60
C LEU A 3 11.11 10.68 4.49
N ASN A 4 11.94 11.72 4.57
CA ASN A 4 11.70 12.89 5.42
C ASN A 4 10.27 13.42 5.25
N GLY A 5 9.54 13.64 6.34
CA GLY A 5 8.17 14.15 6.35
C GLY A 5 7.06 13.09 6.21
N PHE A 6 7.34 11.80 5.92
CA PHE A 6 6.29 10.78 5.98
C PHE A 6 5.79 10.55 7.42
N ALA A 7 6.70 10.51 8.38
CA ALA A 7 6.36 10.32 9.80
C ALA A 7 5.42 11.44 10.30
N GLU A 8 5.73 12.70 9.98
CA GLU A 8 4.89 13.85 10.32
C GLU A 8 3.50 13.76 9.70
N LEU A 9 3.39 13.31 8.44
CA LEU A 9 2.11 13.11 7.78
C LEU A 9 1.29 11.99 8.43
N PHE A 10 1.91 10.85 8.76
CA PHE A 10 1.22 9.76 9.43
C PHE A 10 0.78 10.14 10.85
N LEU A 11 1.64 10.84 11.61
CA LEU A 11 1.26 11.41 12.91
C LEU A 11 0.11 12.41 12.75
N GLY A 12 0.14 13.26 11.72
CA GLY A 12 -0.95 14.16 11.38
C GLY A 12 -2.26 13.44 11.08
N CYS A 13 -2.21 12.33 10.33
CA CYS A 13 -3.37 11.47 10.09
C CYS A 13 -3.93 10.87 11.38
N ILE A 14 -3.06 10.36 12.26
CA ILE A 14 -3.47 9.75 13.55
C ILE A 14 -4.06 10.80 14.49
N ASN A 15 -3.42 11.97 14.59
CA ASN A 15 -3.82 13.07 15.47
C ASN A 15 -4.96 13.91 14.88
N SER A 16 -5.40 13.60 13.66
CA SER A 16 -6.66 14.10 13.13
C SER A 16 -7.87 13.51 13.86
N PHE A 17 -7.70 12.42 14.62
CA PHE A 17 -8.77 11.77 15.37
C PHE A 17 -8.53 11.90 16.88
N PRO A 18 -9.59 12.07 17.68
CA PRO A 18 -9.51 12.18 19.13
C PRO A 18 -9.21 10.82 19.73
N GLU A 19 -8.70 10.78 20.97
CA GLU A 19 -8.38 9.51 21.64
C GLU A 19 -9.63 8.66 21.89
N SER A 20 -10.75 9.31 22.21
CA SER A 20 -12.04 8.67 22.40
C SER A 20 -12.74 8.42 21.06
N ARG A 21 -13.09 7.16 20.78
CA ARG A 21 -13.94 6.85 19.61
C ARG A 21 -15.33 7.45 19.75
N GLU A 22 -15.84 7.61 20.97
CA GLU A 22 -17.14 8.26 21.20
C GLU A 22 -17.12 9.71 20.74
N GLU A 23 -16.06 10.46 21.08
CA GLU A 23 -15.87 11.83 20.61
C GLU A 23 -15.82 11.89 19.08
N TYR A 24 -15.11 10.96 18.43
CA TYR A 24 -15.13 10.85 16.97
C TYR A 24 -16.52 10.59 16.40
N LEU A 25 -17.33 9.75 17.05
CA LEU A 25 -18.68 9.46 16.58
C LEU A 25 -19.63 10.66 16.72
N ASN A 26 -19.41 11.51 17.72
CA ASN A 26 -20.20 12.71 17.96
C ASN A 26 -19.97 13.81 16.90
N ASP A 27 -18.75 13.92 16.36
CA ASP A 27 -18.43 14.88 15.28
C ASP A 27 -17.52 14.28 14.20
N LYS A 28 -18.05 13.27 13.48
CA LYS A 28 -17.31 12.59 12.41
C LYS A 28 -16.82 13.56 11.34
N ARG A 29 -17.64 14.56 11.01
CA ARG A 29 -17.37 15.51 9.93
C ARG A 29 -16.11 16.31 10.23
N TYR A 30 -16.01 16.90 11.42
CA TYR A 30 -14.85 17.68 11.83
C TYR A 30 -13.54 16.88 11.68
N PHE A 31 -13.51 15.65 12.20
CA PHE A 31 -12.28 14.83 12.16
C PHE A 31 -11.94 14.32 10.76
N LYS A 32 -12.94 14.01 9.93
CA LYS A 32 -12.74 13.62 8.53
C LYS A 32 -12.24 14.80 7.68
N GLU A 33 -12.75 16.01 7.93
CA GLU A 33 -12.25 17.23 7.30
C GLU A 33 -10.81 17.56 7.72
N LYS A 34 -10.48 17.37 9.01
CA LYS A 34 -9.11 17.53 9.54
C LYS A 34 -8.12 16.56 8.89
N LEU A 35 -8.53 15.32 8.64
CA LEU A 35 -7.70 14.30 7.97
C LEU A 35 -7.34 14.68 6.52
N THR A 36 -8.26 15.31 5.80
CA THR A 36 -8.17 15.59 4.35
C THR A 36 -6.83 16.21 3.95
N LYS A 37 -6.37 17.25 4.66
CA LYS A 37 -5.12 17.94 4.29
C LYS A 37 -3.90 17.03 4.35
N TYR A 38 -3.86 16.09 5.30
CA TYR A 38 -2.75 15.15 5.44
C TYR A 38 -2.79 14.06 4.38
N MET A 39 -3.99 13.59 4.01
CA MET A 39 -4.16 12.62 2.93
C MET A 39 -3.81 13.20 1.55
N ILE A 40 -4.13 14.49 1.32
CA ILE A 40 -3.70 15.21 0.11
C ILE A 40 -2.17 15.30 0.07
N ALA A 41 -1.55 15.81 1.14
CA ALA A 41 -0.10 15.93 1.21
C ALA A 41 0.62 14.57 1.12
N LEU A 42 0.05 13.51 1.69
CA LEU A 42 0.56 12.15 1.57
C LEU A 42 0.51 11.66 0.12
N LYS A 43 -0.60 11.89 -0.58
CA LYS A 43 -0.74 11.58 -2.01
C LYS A 43 0.31 12.31 -2.83
N GLU A 44 0.44 13.63 -2.68
CA GLU A 44 1.45 14.45 -3.39
C GLU A 44 2.87 13.94 -3.17
N LYS A 45 3.16 13.47 -1.96
CA LYS A 45 4.45 12.89 -1.63
C LYS A 45 4.67 11.52 -2.29
N LEU A 46 3.61 10.74 -2.48
CA LEU A 46 3.63 9.43 -3.13
C LEU A 46 3.55 9.52 -4.66
N GLU A 47 3.14 10.65 -5.24
CA GLU A 47 3.26 10.90 -6.69
C GLU A 47 4.74 10.98 -7.14
N VAL A 48 5.63 11.38 -6.23
CA VAL A 48 7.07 11.42 -6.49
C VAL A 48 7.63 10.00 -6.48
N LYS A 49 7.98 9.45 -7.66
CA LYS A 49 8.42 8.06 -7.86
C LYS A 49 9.51 7.58 -6.88
N ILE A 50 10.55 8.40 -6.62
CA ILE A 50 11.60 8.01 -5.67
C ILE A 50 11.09 7.87 -4.22
N LYS A 51 10.10 8.69 -3.84
CA LYS A 51 9.47 8.64 -2.51
C LYS A 51 8.52 7.45 -2.41
N LEU A 52 7.76 7.17 -3.47
CA LEU A 52 6.93 5.96 -3.57
C LEU A 52 7.76 4.69 -3.44
N LYS A 53 8.87 4.62 -4.18
CA LYS A 53 9.82 3.52 -4.12
C LYS A 53 10.34 3.28 -2.70
N ALA A 54 10.75 4.35 -2.03
CA ALA A 54 11.20 4.28 -0.64
C ALA A 54 10.08 3.84 0.32
N PHE A 55 8.86 4.35 0.14
CA PHE A 55 7.70 3.95 0.93
C PHE A 55 7.38 2.46 0.77
N LEU A 56 7.34 1.96 -0.46
CA LEU A 56 7.10 0.53 -0.75
C LEU A 56 8.22 -0.35 -0.20
N SER A 57 9.47 0.07 -0.33
CA SER A 57 10.63 -0.65 0.24
C SER A 57 10.51 -0.81 1.76
N MET A 58 10.16 0.25 2.48
CA MET A 58 9.94 0.17 3.93
C MET A 58 8.72 -0.68 4.27
N SER A 59 7.60 -0.43 3.61
CA SER A 59 6.30 -1.00 4.01
C SER A 59 6.14 -2.47 3.65
N LEU A 60 6.76 -2.92 2.56
CA LEU A 60 6.67 -4.31 2.09
C LEU A 60 7.89 -5.15 2.49
N PHE A 61 9.07 -4.53 2.64
CA PHE A 61 10.33 -5.25 2.77
C PHE A 61 11.21 -4.82 3.94
N ASN A 62 10.67 -4.04 4.88
CA ASN A 62 11.40 -3.48 6.01
C ASN A 62 12.73 -2.82 5.60
N GLY A 63 12.71 -2.02 4.53
CA GLY A 63 13.91 -1.31 4.05
C GLY A 63 14.94 -2.20 3.35
N GLY A 64 14.55 -3.42 2.97
CA GLY A 64 15.41 -4.37 2.25
C GLY A 64 15.83 -5.58 3.10
N GLU A 65 15.49 -5.62 4.39
CA GLU A 65 15.76 -6.79 5.25
C GLU A 65 14.98 -8.03 4.81
N VAL A 66 13.80 -7.84 4.20
CA VAL A 66 13.05 -8.93 3.58
C VAL A 66 13.42 -9.04 2.10
N ASN A 67 13.96 -10.20 1.74
CA ASN A 67 14.52 -10.45 0.41
C ASN A 67 13.48 -10.76 -0.66
N TYR A 68 12.34 -11.33 -0.27
CA TYR A 68 11.38 -11.90 -1.21
C TYR A 68 9.94 -11.57 -0.83
N LEU A 69 9.12 -11.30 -1.84
CA LEU A 69 7.66 -11.36 -1.70
C LEU A 69 7.24 -12.76 -2.11
N THR A 70 6.50 -13.44 -1.24
CA THR A 70 5.91 -14.75 -1.54
C THR A 70 4.40 -14.63 -1.56
N ILE A 71 3.78 -15.04 -2.66
CA ILE A 71 2.33 -15.10 -2.80
C ILE A 71 1.91 -16.57 -2.79
N LYS A 72 0.98 -16.91 -1.89
CA LYS A 72 0.41 -18.25 -1.76
C LYS A 72 -0.97 -18.29 -2.42
N GLU A 73 -1.17 -19.23 -3.31
CA GLU A 73 -2.44 -19.54 -3.94
C GLU A 73 -3.32 -20.45 -3.08
N HIS A 74 -4.62 -20.50 -3.40
CA HIS A 74 -5.58 -21.33 -2.67
C HIS A 74 -5.27 -22.83 -2.76
N ASP A 75 -4.76 -23.24 -3.92
CA ASP A 75 -4.30 -24.60 -4.19
C ASP A 75 -2.94 -24.91 -3.55
N GLY A 76 -2.42 -24.05 -2.68
CA GLY A 76 -1.13 -24.21 -2.00
C GLY A 76 0.11 -23.99 -2.86
N THR A 77 -0.03 -23.47 -4.08
CA THR A 77 1.10 -23.04 -4.91
C THR A 77 1.73 -21.75 -4.36
N PHE A 78 3.05 -21.65 -4.41
CA PHE A 78 3.82 -20.50 -3.96
C PHE A 78 4.54 -19.82 -5.13
N HIS A 79 4.47 -18.50 -5.17
CA HIS A 79 5.13 -17.66 -6.17
C HIS A 79 6.09 -16.70 -5.48
N ILE A 80 7.38 -16.79 -5.81
CA ILE A 80 8.47 -16.07 -5.15
C ILE A 80 9.07 -15.02 -6.09
N PHE A 81 9.12 -13.77 -5.61
CA PHE A 81 9.62 -12.61 -6.34
C PHE A 81 10.71 -11.88 -5.54
N LYS A 82 11.74 -11.34 -6.20
CA LYS A 82 12.80 -10.58 -5.53
C LYS A 82 12.32 -9.17 -5.18
N ASN A 83 12.65 -8.70 -3.97
CA ASN A 83 12.18 -7.42 -3.44
C ASN A 83 12.42 -6.21 -4.36
N ASN A 84 13.61 -6.04 -4.91
CA ASN A 84 13.99 -4.91 -5.75
C ASN A 84 13.18 -4.87 -7.06
N GLU A 85 12.95 -6.02 -7.67
CA GLU A 85 12.14 -6.17 -8.88
C GLU A 85 10.67 -5.87 -8.59
N VAL A 86 10.12 -6.38 -7.48
CA VAL A 86 8.76 -6.03 -7.01
C VAL A 86 8.62 -4.54 -6.79
N ILE A 87 9.56 -3.92 -6.06
CA ILE A 87 9.54 -2.49 -5.75
C ILE A 87 9.53 -1.66 -7.04
N ASN A 88 10.41 -1.99 -8.00
CA ASN A 88 10.49 -1.28 -9.27
C ASN A 88 9.18 -1.42 -10.08
N ILE A 89 8.68 -2.65 -10.26
CA ILE A 89 7.46 -2.89 -11.03
C ILE A 89 6.28 -2.13 -10.41
N LEU A 90 6.12 -2.21 -9.09
CA LEU A 90 5.07 -1.46 -8.40
C LEU A 90 5.27 0.04 -8.57
N SER A 91 6.45 0.59 -8.27
CA SER A 91 6.67 2.03 -8.33
C SER A 91 6.49 2.60 -9.73
N ASP A 92 6.84 1.84 -10.77
CA ASP A 92 6.79 2.31 -12.15
C ASP A 92 5.36 2.30 -12.70
N ASN A 93 4.58 1.27 -12.36
CA ASN A 93 3.26 1.05 -12.93
C ASN A 93 2.11 1.67 -12.13
N ILE A 94 2.30 1.98 -10.84
CA ILE A 94 1.20 2.49 -10.02
C ILE A 94 1.14 4.01 -10.00
N VAL A 95 -0.09 4.52 -9.92
CA VAL A 95 -0.41 5.92 -9.70
C VAL A 95 -1.09 6.06 -8.33
N ALA A 96 -0.69 7.07 -7.57
CA ALA A 96 -1.30 7.41 -6.29
C ALA A 96 -2.35 8.51 -6.50
N GLU A 97 -3.57 8.29 -6.03
CA GLU A 97 -4.66 9.26 -6.09
C GLU A 97 -5.34 9.38 -4.73
N ASN A 98 -6.09 10.45 -4.49
CA ASN A 98 -6.99 10.51 -3.34
C ASN A 98 -8.36 9.91 -3.67
N SER A 99 -8.98 9.27 -2.69
CA SER A 99 -10.34 8.73 -2.83
C SER A 99 -11.38 9.83 -3.08
N LYS A 100 -12.36 9.59 -3.94
CA LYS A 100 -13.52 10.49 -4.16
C LYS A 100 -14.79 9.92 -3.51
N ALA A 101 -15.57 10.78 -2.88
CA ALA A 101 -16.92 10.48 -2.40
C ALA A 101 -17.82 10.16 -3.60
N ARG A 102 -18.61 9.09 -3.48
CA ARG A 102 -19.58 8.65 -4.49
C ARG A 102 -21.03 8.74 -4.01
N GLN A 103 -21.23 9.06 -2.73
CA GLN A 103 -22.51 9.17 -2.05
C GLN A 103 -22.48 10.37 -1.09
N ASP A 104 -23.65 10.94 -0.79
CA ASP A 104 -23.79 12.18 0.01
C ASP A 104 -23.23 12.08 1.44
N ASN A 105 -23.14 10.86 1.98
CA ASN A 105 -22.60 10.60 3.31
C ASN A 105 -21.10 10.27 3.33
N GLN A 106 -20.42 10.40 2.18
CA GLN A 106 -18.99 10.11 2.03
C GLN A 106 -18.18 11.40 1.95
N PHE A 107 -16.93 11.31 2.40
CA PHE A 107 -15.98 12.42 2.37
C PHE A 107 -14.92 12.15 1.30
N ASN A 108 -14.55 13.20 0.56
CA ASN A 108 -13.40 13.15 -0.33
C ASN A 108 -12.11 13.01 0.47
N ASN A 109 -11.06 12.52 -0.19
CA ASN A 109 -9.67 12.55 0.29
C ASN A 109 -9.43 11.88 1.65
N GLN A 110 -10.18 10.81 1.94
CA GLN A 110 -10.01 10.04 3.18
C GLN A 110 -8.99 8.91 3.05
N LYS A 111 -8.58 8.59 1.83
CA LYS A 111 -7.59 7.56 1.52
C LYS A 111 -6.64 8.05 0.43
N VAL A 112 -5.46 7.44 0.40
CA VAL A 112 -4.63 7.40 -0.80
C VAL A 112 -4.85 6.03 -1.46
N VAL A 113 -5.28 6.02 -2.71
CA VAL A 113 -5.57 4.82 -3.51
C VAL A 113 -4.43 4.64 -4.51
N PHE A 114 -3.84 3.45 -4.52
CA PHE A 114 -2.90 3.04 -5.56
C PHE A 114 -3.65 2.36 -6.69
N LYS A 115 -3.49 2.86 -7.91
CA LYS A 115 -4.13 2.33 -9.11
C LYS A 115 -3.11 1.80 -10.11
N TYR A 116 -3.54 0.78 -10.86
CA TYR A 116 -2.89 0.27 -12.05
C TYR A 116 -3.98 0.04 -13.10
N ASP A 117 -3.82 0.58 -14.32
CA ASP A 117 -4.85 0.60 -15.37
C ASP A 117 -6.23 1.03 -14.86
N ASP A 118 -6.28 2.16 -14.14
CA ASP A 118 -7.48 2.72 -13.47
C ASP A 118 -8.14 1.84 -12.40
N VAL A 119 -7.62 0.64 -12.16
CA VAL A 119 -8.11 -0.29 -11.14
C VAL A 119 -7.34 -0.08 -9.84
N ALA A 120 -8.05 0.12 -8.74
CA ALA A 120 -7.45 0.18 -7.40
C ALA A 120 -6.80 -1.16 -7.05
N ILE A 121 -5.51 -1.15 -6.75
CA ILE A 121 -4.73 -2.33 -6.33
C ILE A 121 -4.34 -2.29 -4.85
N GLY A 122 -4.53 -1.15 -4.18
CA GLY A 122 -4.21 -1.01 -2.76
C GLY A 122 -4.52 0.39 -2.25
N GLU A 123 -4.44 0.56 -0.94
CA GLU A 123 -4.80 1.83 -0.29
C GLU A 123 -3.95 2.09 0.96
N ILE A 124 -3.79 3.36 1.28
CA ILE A 124 -3.48 3.85 2.63
C ILE A 124 -4.73 4.52 3.18
N GLU A 125 -5.21 4.06 4.34
CA GLU A 125 -6.38 4.61 5.01
C GLU A 125 -6.19 4.72 6.52
N MET A 126 -6.94 5.63 7.13
CA MET A 126 -7.14 5.64 8.58
C MET A 126 -8.31 4.71 8.93
N ARG A 127 -8.05 3.71 9.77
CA ARG A 127 -9.06 2.82 10.33
C ARG A 127 -9.68 3.44 11.57
N ASN A 128 -11.01 3.55 11.53
CA ASN A 128 -11.83 4.09 12.60
C ASN A 128 -13.20 3.40 12.70
N ASP A 129 -13.27 2.17 12.21
CA ASP A 129 -14.49 1.37 12.07
C ASP A 129 -14.92 0.72 13.40
N SER A 130 -13.98 0.39 14.29
CA SER A 130 -14.28 -0.31 15.55
C SER A 130 -13.37 0.14 16.69
N ASN A 131 -13.66 -0.27 17.93
CA ASN A 131 -12.77 -0.03 19.07
C ASN A 131 -11.41 -0.73 18.89
N VAL A 132 -11.38 -1.87 18.19
CA VAL A 132 -10.14 -2.64 17.89
C VAL A 132 -9.32 -1.94 16.81
N HIS A 133 -10.00 -1.38 15.81
CA HIS A 133 -9.39 -0.69 14.68
C HIS A 133 -9.75 0.79 14.70
N TYR A 134 -9.12 1.50 15.64
CA TYR A 134 -9.27 2.94 15.84
C TYR A 134 -7.91 3.64 15.85
N ARG A 135 -7.82 4.81 15.20
CA ARG A 135 -6.57 5.61 15.08
C ARG A 135 -5.39 4.83 14.49
N GLN A 136 -5.66 3.86 13.61
CA GLN A 136 -4.62 3.05 12.96
C GLN A 136 -4.46 3.44 11.51
N VAL A 137 -3.22 3.60 11.05
CA VAL A 137 -2.92 3.65 9.62
C VAL A 137 -2.89 2.22 9.10
N LYS A 138 -3.66 1.94 8.05
CA LYS A 138 -3.59 0.68 7.31
C LYS A 138 -3.06 0.96 5.93
N PHE A 139 -2.01 0.24 5.55
CA PHE A 139 -1.58 0.08 4.17
C PHE A 139 -1.85 -1.35 3.73
N TRP A 140 -2.43 -1.54 2.55
CA TRP A 140 -2.66 -2.86 1.98
C TRP A 140 -2.56 -2.84 0.46
N LEU A 141 -2.18 -3.99 -0.11
CA LEU A 141 -2.25 -4.30 -1.54
C LEU A 141 -3.10 -5.55 -1.74
N GLY A 142 -3.90 -5.59 -2.81
CA GLY A 142 -4.76 -6.72 -3.15
C GLY A 142 -3.97 -7.83 -3.82
N ARG A 143 -4.00 -9.03 -3.22
CA ARG A 143 -3.17 -10.18 -3.63
C ARG A 143 -3.22 -10.47 -5.13
N ASP A 144 -4.40 -10.73 -5.68
CA ASP A 144 -4.55 -11.17 -7.09
C ASP A 144 -4.12 -10.08 -8.07
N LYS A 145 -4.42 -8.81 -7.74
CA LYS A 145 -4.05 -7.66 -8.58
C LYS A 145 -2.55 -7.43 -8.57
N THR A 146 -1.92 -7.50 -7.39
CA THR A 146 -0.46 -7.43 -7.27
C THR A 146 0.20 -8.59 -7.99
N PHE A 147 -0.29 -9.81 -7.83
CA PHE A 147 0.24 -10.99 -8.53
C PHE A 147 0.12 -10.84 -10.05
N SER A 148 -1.05 -10.43 -10.56
CA SER A 148 -1.26 -10.18 -11.98
C SER A 148 -0.33 -9.10 -12.52
N LEU A 149 -0.15 -7.99 -11.81
CA LEU A 149 0.78 -6.93 -12.20
C LEU A 149 2.23 -7.44 -12.28
N LEU A 150 2.68 -8.19 -11.28
CA LEU A 150 4.04 -8.74 -11.24
C LEU A 150 4.27 -9.74 -12.38
N THR A 151 3.35 -10.69 -12.57
CA THR A 151 3.48 -11.73 -13.61
C THR A 151 3.33 -11.21 -15.03
N LYS A 152 2.61 -10.11 -15.25
CA LYS A 152 2.58 -9.40 -16.54
C LYS A 152 3.91 -8.72 -16.88
N ASN A 153 4.69 -8.33 -15.87
CA ASN A 153 5.95 -7.60 -16.05
C ASN A 153 7.21 -8.47 -15.88
N ILE A 154 7.06 -9.73 -15.47
CA ILE A 154 8.17 -10.67 -15.28
C ILE A 154 7.96 -11.88 -16.18
N ASN A 155 8.70 -11.92 -17.28
CA ASN A 155 8.56 -12.98 -18.28
C ASN A 155 9.24 -14.31 -17.87
N LYS A 156 10.28 -14.25 -17.04
CA LYS A 156 11.05 -15.44 -16.64
C LYS A 156 10.41 -16.09 -15.41
N LYS A 157 10.03 -17.36 -15.52
CA LYS A 157 9.49 -18.18 -14.44
C LYS A 157 10.12 -19.57 -14.50
N GLU A 158 10.54 -20.10 -13.36
CA GLU A 158 11.04 -21.48 -13.22
C GLU A 158 10.29 -22.18 -12.08
N GLU A 159 10.01 -23.47 -12.26
CA GLU A 159 9.50 -24.34 -11.19
C GLU A 159 10.69 -24.99 -10.49
N MET A 160 10.85 -24.73 -9.18
CA MET A 160 11.98 -25.28 -8.40
C MET A 160 11.66 -26.66 -7.85
N CYS A 161 10.43 -26.83 -7.38
CA CYS A 161 9.86 -28.11 -6.98
C CYS A 161 8.34 -28.03 -7.12
N SER A 162 7.65 -29.16 -6.90
CA SER A 162 6.18 -29.20 -6.95
C SER A 162 5.59 -28.05 -6.13
N ARG A 163 4.77 -27.21 -6.79
CA ARG A 163 4.03 -26.07 -6.21
C ARG A 163 4.89 -24.87 -5.79
N ILE A 164 6.16 -24.76 -6.21
CA ILE A 164 6.99 -23.57 -5.97
C ILE A 164 7.53 -23.01 -7.29
N PHE A 165 7.07 -21.81 -7.63
CA PHE A 165 7.52 -21.04 -8.79
C PHE A 165 8.35 -19.83 -8.36
N VAL A 166 9.50 -19.66 -8.99
CA VAL A 166 10.41 -18.53 -8.77
C VAL A 166 10.46 -17.68 -10.03
N TYR A 167 10.41 -16.36 -9.85
CA TYR A 167 10.27 -15.40 -10.94
C TYR A 167 11.50 -14.50 -11.07
N GLY A 168 11.81 -14.12 -12.30
CA GLY A 168 12.72 -13.03 -12.65
C GLY A 168 14.08 -13.12 -11.96
N GLN A 169 14.45 -12.06 -11.25
CA GLN A 169 15.74 -11.97 -10.57
C GLN A 169 15.89 -12.95 -9.40
N ALA A 170 14.79 -13.42 -8.81
CA ALA A 170 14.86 -14.37 -7.71
C ALA A 170 15.49 -15.70 -8.15
N ILE A 171 15.28 -16.12 -9.41
CA ILE A 171 15.79 -17.39 -9.95
C ILE A 171 17.29 -17.56 -9.69
N LYS A 172 18.08 -16.52 -9.93
CA LYS A 172 19.55 -16.53 -9.77
C LYS A 172 20.03 -16.85 -8.35
N THR A 173 19.14 -16.79 -7.35
CA THR A 173 19.47 -17.14 -5.97
C THR A 173 19.09 -18.57 -5.61
N PHE A 174 18.18 -19.20 -6.36
CA PHE A 174 17.70 -20.56 -6.11
C PHE A 174 18.29 -21.60 -7.08
N THR A 175 18.97 -21.14 -8.13
CA THR A 175 19.77 -21.93 -9.07
C THR A 175 21.25 -21.70 -8.83
#